data_AF-A0A2A6P1Y0-F1
#
_entry.id   AF-A0A2A6P1Y0-F1
#
_cell.length_a   1.000
_cell.length_b   1.000
_cell.length_c   1.000
_cell.angle_alpha   90.00
_cell.angle_beta   90.00
_cell.angle_gamma   90.00
#
_symmetry.space_group_name_H-M   'P 1'
#
loop_
_entity.id
_entity.type
_entity.pdbx_description
1 polymer ?
#
loop_
_entity_poly.entity_id
_entity_poly.type
_entity_poly.pdbx_seq_one_letter_code
_entity_poly.pdbx_strand_id
1 'polypeptide(L)'
;MAVIGEFTTNGNNSIVGTVRTLTVSMKARLNPIERVSRDAPDFRITAGNGVEVGAGWKAVSNDGEEYISVKLDDPSFNAPITAALWPSEREGEYALIWNRPKREA
;
A
#
# COMPACT_ATOMS: atom_id res chain seq x y z
N MET A 1 0.39 1.30 -15.90
CA MET A 1 0.02 0.58 -14.67
C MET A 1 0.93 -0.63 -14.54
N ALA A 2 1.42 -0.93 -13.34
CA ALA A 2 2.21 -2.13 -13.06
C ALA A 2 1.81 -2.72 -11.70
N VAL A 3 1.62 -4.04 -11.63
CA VAL A 3 1.45 -4.73 -10.36
C VAL A 3 2.84 -4.88 -9.73
N ILE A 4 3.02 -4.29 -8.56
CA ILE A 4 4.29 -4.26 -7.82
C ILE A 4 4.18 -5.00 -6.48
N GLY A 5 3.09 -5.70 -6.24
CA GLY A 5 2.95 -6.53 -5.05
C GLY A 5 1.67 -7.30 -4.98
N GLU A 6 1.73 -8.39 -4.22
CA GLU A 6 0.60 -9.26 -3.89
C GLU A 6 0.51 -9.34 -2.38
N PHE A 7 -0.70 -9.21 -1.87
CA PHE A 7 -0.98 -9.13 -0.45
C PHE A 7 -2.18 -9.99 -0.08
N THR A 8 -2.22 -10.43 1.17
CA THR A 8 -3.30 -11.20 1.74
C THR A 8 -3.68 -10.70 3.13
N THR A 9 -4.96 -10.80 3.47
CA THR A 9 -5.46 -10.54 4.83
C THR A 9 -4.96 -11.65 5.76
N ASN A 10 -4.47 -11.24 6.93
CA ASN A 10 -4.11 -12.13 8.02
C ASN A 10 -5.08 -11.92 9.21
N GLY A 11 -5.13 -12.87 10.14
CA GLY A 11 -6.16 -13.02 11.19
C GLY A 11 -6.34 -11.86 12.19
N ASN A 12 -5.60 -10.76 12.04
CA ASN A 12 -5.71 -9.55 12.86
C ASN A 12 -6.10 -8.30 12.03
N ASN A 13 -6.81 -8.47 10.92
CA ASN A 13 -7.12 -7.40 9.94
C ASN A 13 -5.87 -6.71 9.36
N SER A 14 -4.68 -7.26 9.60
CA SER A 14 -3.44 -6.81 8.99
C SER A 14 -3.34 -7.40 7.59
N ILE A 15 -2.90 -6.60 6.63
CA ILE A 15 -2.68 -7.06 5.26
C ILE A 15 -1.18 -7.24 5.07
N VAL A 16 -0.75 -8.44 4.70
CA VAL A 16 0.66 -8.82 4.57
C VAL A 16 0.96 -9.22 3.14
N GLY A 17 2.13 -8.83 2.65
CA GLY A 17 2.49 -9.13 1.27
C GLY A 17 3.92 -8.78 0.95
N THR A 18 4.22 -8.82 -0.34
CA THR A 18 5.56 -8.46 -0.84
C THR A 18 5.43 -7.33 -1.83
N VAL A 19 6.22 -6.28 -1.65
CA VAL A 19 6.44 -5.24 -2.65
C VAL A 19 7.69 -5.62 -3.45
N ARG A 20 7.56 -5.70 -4.77
CA ARG A 20 8.64 -6.08 -5.68
C ARG A 20 8.67 -5.18 -6.90
N THR A 21 9.81 -4.53 -7.10
CA THR A 21 10.20 -3.83 -8.31
C THR A 21 11.52 -4.42 -8.83
N LEU A 22 12.14 -3.81 -9.84
CA LEU A 22 13.44 -4.27 -10.34
C LEU A 22 14.54 -4.23 -9.27
N THR A 23 14.54 -3.20 -8.42
CA THR A 23 15.61 -2.95 -7.44
C THR A 23 15.15 -3.09 -5.99
N VAL A 24 13.83 -3.13 -5.73
CA VAL A 24 13.27 -3.24 -4.38
C VAL A 24 12.55 -4.57 -4.25
N SER A 25 12.80 -5.30 -3.17
CA SER A 25 12.06 -6.50 -2.79
C SER A 25 11.93 -6.54 -1.28
N MET A 26 10.75 -6.24 -0.75
CA MET A 26 10.51 -6.20 0.70
C MET A 26 9.17 -6.83 1.07
N LYS A 27 9.17 -7.54 2.20
CA LYS A 27 7.91 -7.94 2.84
C LYS A 27 7.35 -6.75 3.58
N ALA A 28 6.10 -6.41 3.30
CA ALA A 28 5.39 -5.30 3.91
C ALA A 28 4.15 -5.80 4.66
N ARG A 29 3.83 -5.11 5.75
CA ARG A 29 2.63 -5.33 6.54
C ARG A 29 1.93 -4.00 6.76
N LEU A 30 0.68 -3.93 6.31
CA LEU A 30 -0.25 -2.85 6.63
C LEU A 30 -0.92 -3.22 7.96
N ASN A 31 -0.60 -2.46 9.00
CA ASN A 31 -1.23 -2.60 10.30
C ASN A 31 -2.31 -1.53 10.43
N PRO A 32 -3.58 -1.90 10.71
CA PRO A 32 -4.61 -0.91 10.95
C PRO A 32 -4.25 -0.07 12.18
N ILE A 33 -4.50 1.23 12.11
CA ILE A 33 -4.31 2.15 13.22
C ILE A 33 -5.59 2.94 13.47
N GLU A 34 -5.74 3.44 14.68
CA GLU A 34 -6.86 4.33 15.01
C GLU A 34 -6.69 5.67 14.29
N ARG A 35 -7.71 6.07 13.53
CA ARG A 35 -7.67 7.29 12.74
C ARG A 35 -7.92 8.50 13.65
N VAL A 36 -6.90 9.33 13.83
CA VAL A 36 -6.93 10.49 14.73
C VAL A 36 -7.44 11.78 14.08
N SER A 37 -7.53 11.82 12.74
CA SER A 37 -8.05 12.96 11.98
C SER A 37 -8.58 12.52 10.61
N ARG A 38 -9.04 13.48 9.80
CA ARG A 38 -9.47 13.22 8.41
C ARG A 38 -8.30 12.81 7.52
N ASP A 39 -7.16 13.46 7.70
CA ASP A 39 -5.97 13.26 6.85
C ASP A 39 -5.02 12.20 7.42
N ALA A 40 -5.29 11.73 8.63
CA ALA A 40 -4.55 10.64 9.25
C ALA A 40 -4.73 9.33 8.49
N PRO A 41 -3.68 8.50 8.40
CA PRO A 41 -3.78 7.21 7.71
C PRO A 41 -4.64 6.20 8.48
N ASP A 42 -5.28 5.30 7.74
CA ASP A 42 -5.99 4.14 8.27
C ASP A 42 -5.04 2.97 8.55
N PHE A 43 -3.88 2.94 7.87
CA PHE A 43 -2.87 1.90 8.01
C PHE A 43 -1.47 2.47 8.15
N ARG A 44 -0.68 1.89 9.07
CA ARG A 44 0.77 2.05 9.14
C ARG A 44 1.44 0.90 8.38
N ILE A 45 2.34 1.22 7.46
CA ILE A 45 3.07 0.21 6.68
C ILE A 45 4.43 -0.03 7.31
N THR A 46 4.71 -1.28 7.62
CA THR A 46 5.96 -1.71 8.23
C THR A 46 6.64 -2.76 7.37
N ALA A 47 7.97 -2.79 7.38
CA ALA A 47 8.79 -3.80 6.73
C ALA A 47 9.91 -4.29 7.67
N GLY A 48 10.48 -5.46 7.34
CA GLY A 48 11.56 -6.07 8.14
C GLY A 48 11.16 -6.26 9.61
N ASN A 49 12.02 -5.82 10.53
CA ASN A 49 11.81 -5.91 11.99
C ASN A 49 10.98 -4.75 12.54
N GLY A 50 9.90 -4.37 11.84
CA GLY A 50 8.96 -3.34 12.29
C GLY A 50 9.34 -1.90 11.92
N VAL A 51 10.20 -1.71 10.93
CA VAL A 51 10.56 -0.38 10.41
C VAL A 51 9.36 0.20 9.68
N GLU A 52 8.96 1.43 10.02
CA GLU A 52 7.90 2.14 9.30
C GLU A 52 8.43 2.61 7.95
N VAL A 53 7.74 2.23 6.87
CA VAL A 53 8.14 2.52 5.48
C VAL A 53 7.03 3.19 4.67
N GLY A 54 5.96 3.60 5.34
CA GLY A 54 4.83 4.23 4.66
C GLY A 54 3.52 4.16 5.41
N ALA A 55 2.47 4.57 4.72
CA ALA A 55 1.12 4.65 5.24
C ALA A 55 0.08 4.33 4.15
N GLY A 56 -1.12 3.97 4.61
CA GLY A 56 -2.26 3.66 3.75
C GLY A 56 -3.54 4.38 4.19
N TRP A 57 -4.37 4.76 3.23
CA TRP A 57 -5.66 5.42 3.42
C TRP A 57 -6.75 4.67 2.67
N LYS A 58 -7.87 4.39 3.31
CA LYS A 58 -9.05 3.86 2.63
C LYS A 58 -9.62 4.94 1.73
N ALA A 59 -9.88 4.58 0.49
CA ALA A 59 -10.42 5.48 -0.52
C ALA A 59 -11.47 4.75 -1.36
N VAL A 60 -12.30 5.54 -2.03
CA VAL A 60 -13.33 5.05 -2.95
C VAL A 60 -13.02 5.62 -4.32
N SER A 61 -13.07 4.78 -5.35
CA SER A 61 -12.83 5.16 -6.74
C SER A 61 -14.00 5.98 -7.29
N ASN A 62 -13.81 6.60 -8.46
CA ASN A 62 -14.91 7.28 -9.15
C ASN A 62 -16.04 6.32 -9.54
N ASP A 63 -15.71 5.04 -9.73
CA ASP A 63 -16.65 3.98 -10.07
C ASP A 63 -17.28 3.34 -8.81
N GLY A 64 -16.98 3.86 -7.61
CA GLY A 64 -17.54 3.41 -6.34
C GLY A 64 -16.82 2.24 -5.68
N GLU A 65 -15.68 1.81 -6.22
CA GLU A 65 -14.92 0.67 -5.69
C GLU A 65 -13.98 1.09 -4.56
N GLU A 66 -13.99 0.34 -3.46
CA GLU A 66 -13.10 0.57 -2.32
C GLU A 66 -11.68 0.06 -2.60
N TYR A 67 -10.69 0.88 -2.26
CA TYR A 67 -9.28 0.52 -2.34
C TYR A 67 -8.48 1.20 -1.23
N ILE A 68 -7.23 0.78 -1.05
CA ILE A 68 -6.32 1.45 -0.12
C ILE A 68 -5.28 2.22 -0.93
N SER A 69 -5.30 3.55 -0.85
CA SER A 69 -4.22 4.40 -1.34
C SER A 69 -2.99 4.17 -0.47
N VAL A 70 -1.86 3.83 -1.06
CA VAL A 70 -0.62 3.47 -0.38
C VAL A 70 0.46 4.46 -0.76
N LYS A 71 1.16 5.01 0.23
CA LYS A 71 2.40 5.78 0.04
C LYS A 71 3.53 5.06 0.76
N LEU A 72 4.55 4.63 0.01
CA LEU A 72 5.79 4.08 0.54
C LEU A 72 6.87 5.15 0.47
N ASP A 73 7.51 5.44 1.59
CA ASP A 73 8.43 6.57 1.75
C ASP A 73 9.55 6.15 2.72
N ASP A 74 10.63 5.63 2.16
CA ASP A 74 11.82 5.18 2.88
C ASP A 74 13.05 5.93 2.34
N PRO A 75 14.05 6.28 3.18
CA PRO A 75 15.25 7.00 2.74
C PRO A 75 16.05 6.33 1.61
N SER A 76 15.89 5.03 1.39
CA SER A 76 16.51 4.32 0.26
C SER A 76 15.83 4.60 -1.08
N PHE A 77 14.63 5.18 -1.07
CA PHE A 77 13.91 5.58 -2.28
C PHE A 77 14.34 6.99 -2.69
N ASN A 78 14.54 7.19 -3.99
CA ASN A 78 14.83 8.51 -4.54
C ASN A 78 13.63 9.47 -4.44
N ALA A 79 12.41 8.92 -4.35
CA ALA A 79 11.16 9.64 -4.14
C ALA A 79 10.11 8.67 -3.56
N PRO A 80 9.05 9.17 -2.91
CA PRO A 80 7.97 8.33 -2.44
C PRO A 80 7.28 7.57 -3.58
N ILE A 81 6.89 6.33 -3.33
CA ILE A 81 6.12 5.50 -4.26
C ILE A 81 4.66 5.55 -3.84
N THR A 82 3.80 6.15 -4.67
CA THR A 82 2.34 6.11 -4.49
C THR A 82 1.74 5.01 -5.35
N ALA A 83 0.96 4.13 -4.73
CA ALA A 83 0.30 2.99 -5.35
C ALA A 83 -1.11 2.83 -4.79
N ALA A 84 -1.92 1.99 -5.41
CA ALA A 84 -3.27 1.65 -4.96
C ALA A 84 -3.35 0.14 -4.74
N LEU A 85 -3.77 -0.28 -3.55
CA LEU A 85 -3.97 -1.66 -3.18
C LEU A 85 -5.45 -2.01 -3.41
N TRP A 86 -5.70 -2.83 -4.43
CA TRP A 86 -7.03 -3.23 -4.86
C TRP A 86 -7.35 -4.65 -4.42
N PRO A 87 -8.60 -4.95 -4.01
CA PRO A 87 -9.02 -6.32 -3.82
C PRO A 87 -8.87 -7.11 -5.14
N SER A 88 -8.44 -8.36 -5.03
CA SER A 88 -8.34 -9.29 -6.16
C SER A 88 -9.63 -10.12 -6.28
N GLU A 89 -9.62 -11.10 -7.19
CA GLU A 89 -10.78 -11.99 -7.43
C GLU A 89 -11.14 -12.85 -6.21
N ARG A 90 -10.16 -13.15 -5.36
CA ARG A 90 -10.35 -13.94 -4.13
C ARG A 90 -10.46 -13.02 -2.93
N GLU A 91 -11.42 -13.33 -2.08
CA GLU A 91 -11.63 -12.59 -0.84
C GLU A 91 -10.36 -12.60 0.03
N GLY A 92 -9.95 -11.42 0.46
CA GLY A 92 -8.75 -11.24 1.26
C GLY A 92 -7.44 -11.30 0.48
N GLU A 93 -7.45 -11.44 -0.85
CA GLU A 93 -6.27 -11.21 -1.70
C GLU A 93 -6.31 -9.78 -2.27
N TYR A 94 -5.14 -9.16 -2.44
CA TYR A 94 -5.01 -7.81 -2.97
C TYR A 94 -3.82 -7.70 -3.92
N ALA A 95 -3.97 -6.83 -4.93
CA ALA A 95 -2.91 -6.44 -5.84
C ALA A 95 -2.49 -4.99 -5.56
N LEU A 96 -1.18 -4.77 -5.32
CA LEU A 96 -0.62 -3.43 -5.20
C LEU A 96 -0.24 -2.91 -6.58
N ILE A 97 -0.97 -1.90 -7.03
CA ILE A 97 -0.87 -1.36 -8.37
C ILE A 97 -0.21 0.00 -8.33
N TRP A 98 0.94 0.11 -8.98
CA TRP A 98 1.64 1.37 -9.18
C TRP A 98 1.28 1.99 -10.53
N ASN A 99 0.98 3.29 -10.50
CA ASN A 99 0.80 4.09 -11.70
C ASN A 99 1.94 5.11 -11.79
N ARG A 100 2.54 5.20 -12.98
CA ARG A 100 3.59 6.19 -13.23
C ARG A 100 2.97 7.60 -13.12
N PRO A 101 3.52 8.49 -12.29
CA PRO A 101 3.09 9.88 -12.26
C PRO A 101 3.19 10.48 -13.66
N LYS A 102 2.13 11.16 -14.12
CA LYS A 102 2.22 11.95 -15.35
C LYS A 102 3.20 13.10 -15.05
N ARG A 103 4.20 13.30 -15.91
CA ARG A 103 5.03 14.49 -15.82
C ARG A 103 4.13 15.68 -16.14
N GLU A 104 3.93 16.58 -15.18
CA GLU A 104 3.45 17.92 -15.52
C GLU A 104 4.54 18.55 -16.41
N ALA A 105 4.10 19.08 -17.56
CA ALA A 105 4.97 19.65 -18.57
C ALA A 105 5.26 21.12 -18.28
#